data_AF-A0A7S3LTQ7-F1
#
_entry.id   AF-A0A7S3LTQ7-F1
#
_cell.length_a   1.000
_cell.length_b   1.000
_cell.length_c   1.000
_cell.angle_alpha   90.00
_cell.angle_beta   90.00
_cell.angle_gamma   90.00
#
_symmetry.space_group_name_H-M   'P 1'
#
loop_
_entity.id
_entity.type
_entity.pdbx_description
1 polymer ?
#
loop_
_entity_poly.entity_id
_entity_poly.type
_entity_poly.pdbx_seq_one_letter_code
_entity_poly.pdbx_strand_id
1 'polypeptide(L)'
;GNENTREDELSLFFPPFMWLLRDFMLSLEKEDKTITSNDYLENALEERHGKNKNNRIRKSFKNLFKSRECRTLVRPVYEEKDLRRLSELDNSCLRGEFVNELNSITHSVLRTVRPKKIYGEQITGAMLATLLEQYVEAINGGSVPDIKKSYDYVVEEKVRLAVEKALKYYSTKLESHINQEKLPSLSTLNDFSWKAKKEAFDIYRCNGVTTSAVHSGNRELLDAELENIHGLTCRELGKKSEDLCRSLMKKLFDENEAQFELAMQNQTNVDTEDSVEVLLQQRDMYFRSLKLLIRAYEKGAQGPSKAIIFAEVMSRQVVNHIVNYVHTLSSSFKVEIENSRSKISKIEAELMLLSKELDQEKSQHIADNERNQSTIDTLSSDVHDLKQNLEDATTLATETQATLKWSHENIMQLQKQLEIERQSVETERKTNSQLQEHVLSCERDIDA
;
A
#
# COMPACT_ATOMS: atom_id res chain seq x y z
N GLY A 1 33.85 -26.52 -68.48
CA GLY A 1 32.87 -26.80 -67.41
C GLY A 1 32.47 -25.51 -66.74
N ASN A 2 33.31 -25.00 -65.83
CA ASN A 2 32.94 -23.91 -64.90
C ASN A 2 32.80 -22.50 -65.48
N GLU A 3 33.49 -22.13 -66.56
CA GLU A 3 33.38 -20.77 -67.13
C GLU A 3 32.01 -20.49 -67.75
N ASN A 4 31.46 -21.43 -68.53
CA ASN A 4 30.11 -21.28 -69.10
C ASN A 4 29.03 -21.19 -68.02
N THR A 5 29.14 -21.98 -66.93
CA THR A 5 28.19 -21.94 -65.82
C THR A 5 28.17 -20.57 -65.13
N ARG A 6 29.35 -19.96 -64.94
CA ARG A 6 29.47 -18.64 -64.32
C ARG A 6 28.96 -17.51 -65.23
N GLU A 7 29.21 -17.60 -66.54
CA GLU A 7 28.65 -16.64 -67.51
C GLU A 7 27.12 -16.72 -67.60
N ASP A 8 26.55 -17.93 -67.55
CA ASP A 8 25.11 -18.10 -67.56
C ASP A 8 24.45 -17.54 -66.30
N GLU A 9 25.06 -17.73 -65.12
CA GLU A 9 24.61 -17.08 -63.88
C GLU A 9 24.70 -15.54 -63.96
N LEU A 10 25.79 -15.00 -64.51
CA LEU A 10 25.97 -13.56 -64.69
C LEU A 10 24.98 -12.97 -65.70
N SER A 11 24.62 -13.72 -66.74
CA SER A 11 23.69 -13.27 -67.79
C SER A 11 22.32 -12.85 -67.24
N LEU A 12 21.93 -13.33 -66.04
CA LEU A 12 20.71 -12.94 -65.34
C LEU A 12 20.70 -11.48 -64.88
N PHE A 13 21.88 -10.87 -64.69
CA PHE A 13 22.02 -9.49 -64.17
C PHE A 13 22.40 -8.47 -65.26
N PHE A 14 22.80 -8.97 -66.43
CA PHE A 14 23.24 -8.14 -67.54
C PHE A 14 22.05 -7.42 -68.19
N PRO A 15 22.22 -6.13 -68.54
CA PRO A 15 21.15 -5.38 -69.16
C PRO A 15 20.92 -5.81 -70.61
N PRO A 16 19.76 -5.47 -71.20
CA PRO A 16 19.62 -5.46 -72.65
C PRO A 16 20.73 -4.61 -73.28
N PHE A 17 21.36 -5.14 -74.33
CA PHE A 17 22.43 -4.45 -75.04
C PHE A 17 21.90 -3.79 -76.31
N MET A 18 22.25 -2.53 -76.53
CA MET A 18 22.01 -1.84 -77.80
C MET A 18 23.34 -1.40 -78.39
N TRP A 19 23.68 -1.92 -79.58
CA TRP A 19 24.77 -1.38 -80.37
C TRP A 19 24.27 -0.25 -81.25
N LEU A 20 24.72 0.97 -80.97
CA LEU A 20 24.47 2.12 -81.82
C LEU A 20 25.66 2.36 -82.76
N LEU A 21 25.50 2.02 -84.03
CA LEU A 21 26.49 2.26 -85.09
C LEU A 21 26.29 3.65 -85.68
N ARG A 22 27.12 4.61 -85.24
CA ARG A 22 27.09 5.98 -85.78
C ARG A 22 27.84 6.08 -87.10
N ASP A 23 27.45 7.06 -87.91
CA ASP A 23 28.02 7.35 -89.24
C ASP A 23 28.04 6.13 -90.14
N PHE A 24 26.96 5.34 -90.13
CA PHE A 24 26.87 4.11 -90.90
C PHE A 24 26.77 4.42 -92.40
N MET A 25 27.77 3.98 -93.17
CA MET A 25 27.88 4.24 -94.61
C MET A 25 27.79 2.99 -95.48
N LEU A 26 27.70 1.79 -94.88
CA LEU A 26 27.60 0.54 -95.62
C LEU A 26 26.15 0.27 -96.03
N SER A 27 25.93 -0.37 -97.18
CA SER A 27 24.63 -0.96 -97.48
C SER A 27 24.43 -2.18 -96.58
N LEU A 28 23.24 -2.32 -95.99
CA LEU A 28 22.86 -3.51 -95.22
C LEU A 28 22.50 -4.64 -96.19
N GLU A 29 23.52 -5.20 -96.85
CA GLU A 29 23.38 -6.26 -97.85
C GLU A 29 24.35 -7.42 -97.56
N LYS A 30 23.87 -8.66 -97.71
CA LYS A 30 24.67 -9.90 -97.63
C LYS A 30 24.21 -10.83 -98.75
N GLU A 31 25.14 -11.25 -99.62
CA GLU A 31 24.84 -12.15 -100.76
C GLU A 31 23.64 -11.66 -101.60
N ASP A 32 23.64 -10.38 -101.98
CA ASP A 32 22.58 -9.70 -102.74
C ASP A 32 21.20 -9.68 -102.07
N LYS A 33 21.11 -9.95 -100.76
CA LYS A 33 19.89 -9.82 -99.96
C LYS A 33 20.01 -8.68 -98.96
N THR A 34 18.97 -7.85 -98.87
CA THR A 34 18.85 -6.83 -97.82
C THR A 34 18.74 -7.50 -96.45
N ILE A 35 19.59 -7.09 -95.51
CA ILE A 35 19.59 -7.56 -94.13
C ILE A 35 19.16 -6.43 -93.18
N THR A 36 18.70 -6.78 -91.98
CA THR A 36 18.43 -5.77 -90.95
C THR A 36 19.72 -5.39 -90.19
N SER A 37 19.69 -4.27 -89.46
CA SER A 37 20.79 -3.90 -88.55
C SER A 37 21.04 -4.97 -87.49
N ASN A 38 19.99 -5.68 -87.04
CA ASN A 38 20.11 -6.81 -86.11
C ASN A 38 20.81 -8.00 -86.75
N ASP A 39 20.48 -8.35 -88.00
CA ASP A 39 21.17 -9.41 -88.74
C ASP A 39 22.64 -9.06 -88.92
N TYR A 40 22.97 -7.78 -89.18
CA TYR A 40 24.35 -7.32 -89.24
C TYR A 40 25.11 -7.59 -87.93
N LEU A 41 24.48 -7.35 -86.77
CA LEU A 41 25.06 -7.69 -85.46
C LEU A 41 25.25 -9.20 -85.28
N GLU A 42 24.23 -10.01 -85.54
CA GLU A 42 24.35 -11.47 -85.37
C GLU A 42 25.43 -12.05 -86.29
N ASN A 43 25.50 -11.58 -87.55
CA ASN A 43 26.57 -11.93 -88.49
C ASN A 43 27.97 -11.55 -87.95
N ALA A 44 28.13 -10.39 -87.30
CA ALA A 44 29.40 -9.98 -86.71
C ALA A 44 29.82 -10.88 -85.51
N LEU A 45 28.83 -11.47 -84.84
CA LEU A 45 28.98 -12.39 -83.70
C LEU A 45 29.03 -13.87 -84.10
N GLU A 46 28.93 -14.20 -85.39
CA GLU A 46 29.15 -15.55 -85.91
C GLU A 46 30.61 -15.98 -85.69
N GLU A 47 30.80 -17.26 -85.40
CA GLU A 47 32.13 -17.83 -85.23
C GLU A 47 32.82 -17.91 -86.59
N ARG A 48 34.06 -17.44 -86.64
CA ARG A 48 34.87 -17.56 -87.86
C ARG A 48 35.59 -18.90 -87.87
N HIS A 49 35.70 -19.53 -89.04
CA HIS A 49 36.44 -20.78 -89.20
C HIS A 49 37.90 -20.65 -88.75
N GLY A 50 38.46 -21.74 -88.21
CA GLY A 50 39.82 -21.81 -87.68
C GLY A 50 39.96 -21.40 -86.20
N LYS A 51 41.18 -21.43 -85.67
CA LYS A 51 41.51 -21.06 -84.27
C LYS A 51 41.54 -19.53 -84.06
N ASN A 52 40.44 -18.84 -84.39
CA ASN A 52 40.36 -17.40 -84.19
C ASN A 52 40.21 -17.07 -82.69
N LYS A 53 41.19 -16.36 -82.13
CA LYS A 53 41.20 -15.94 -80.70
C LYS A 53 39.95 -15.14 -80.30
N ASN A 54 39.32 -14.46 -81.26
CA ASN A 54 38.13 -13.64 -81.02
C ASN A 54 36.83 -14.46 -80.92
N ASN A 55 36.82 -15.74 -81.31
CA ASN A 55 35.62 -16.58 -81.17
C ASN A 55 35.22 -16.78 -79.70
N ARG A 56 36.18 -16.77 -78.77
CA ARG A 56 35.90 -16.80 -77.33
C ARG A 56 35.13 -15.56 -76.88
N ILE A 57 35.55 -14.38 -77.34
CA ILE A 57 34.89 -13.10 -77.03
C ILE A 57 33.47 -13.08 -77.61
N ARG A 58 33.28 -13.53 -78.87
CA ARG A 58 31.95 -13.61 -79.49
C ARG A 58 31.00 -14.54 -78.74
N LYS A 59 31.48 -15.71 -78.29
CA LYS A 59 30.70 -16.64 -77.45
C LYS A 59 30.30 -16.01 -76.13
N SER A 60 31.27 -15.49 -75.40
CA SER A 60 31.05 -14.85 -74.09
C SER A 60 30.07 -13.67 -74.21
N PHE A 61 30.21 -12.84 -75.25
CA PHE A 61 29.29 -11.74 -75.52
C PHE A 61 27.85 -12.22 -75.74
N LYS A 62 27.66 -13.24 -76.59
CA LYS A 62 26.32 -13.83 -76.82
C LYS A 62 25.74 -14.49 -75.57
N ASN A 63 26.59 -15.06 -74.72
CA ASN A 63 26.18 -15.68 -73.47
C ASN A 63 25.73 -14.64 -72.43
N LEU A 64 26.49 -13.57 -72.25
CA LEU A 64 26.22 -12.53 -71.26
C LEU A 64 25.03 -11.64 -71.67
N PHE A 65 24.98 -11.20 -72.93
CA PHE A 65 23.93 -10.32 -73.46
C PHE A 65 22.90 -11.12 -74.26
N LYS A 66 22.01 -11.82 -73.54
CA LYS A 66 20.95 -12.63 -74.15
C LYS A 66 19.94 -11.77 -74.94
N SER A 67 19.67 -10.56 -74.46
CA SER A 67 18.90 -9.54 -75.19
C SER A 67 19.87 -8.52 -75.78
N ARG A 68 19.92 -8.45 -77.11
CA ARG A 68 20.80 -7.54 -77.85
C ARG A 68 20.11 -7.06 -79.11
N GLU A 69 20.27 -5.77 -79.41
CA GLU A 69 19.78 -5.15 -80.63
C GLU A 69 20.85 -4.24 -81.24
N CYS A 70 20.71 -3.96 -82.52
CA CYS A 70 21.61 -3.10 -83.27
C CYS A 70 20.80 -2.03 -84.01
N ARG A 71 21.27 -0.79 -83.94
CA ARG A 71 20.69 0.37 -84.61
C ARG A 71 21.80 1.09 -85.35
N THR A 72 21.49 1.53 -86.56
CA THR A 72 22.38 2.35 -87.38
C THR A 72 21.91 3.79 -87.33
N LEU A 73 22.86 4.73 -87.35
CA LEU A 73 22.60 6.15 -87.56
C LEU A 73 23.44 6.62 -88.73
N VAL A 74 22.81 7.27 -89.70
CA VAL A 74 23.54 7.97 -90.75
C VAL A 74 24.32 9.15 -90.17
N ARG A 75 25.32 9.64 -90.91
CA ARG A 75 26.05 10.86 -90.52
C ARG A 75 25.07 12.03 -90.37
N PRO A 76 25.10 12.84 -89.29
CA PRO A 76 24.06 13.84 -89.00
C PRO A 76 24.07 15.04 -89.96
N VAL A 77 25.23 15.45 -90.45
CA VAL A 77 25.41 16.53 -91.46
C VAL A 77 26.52 16.15 -92.44
N TYR A 78 26.48 16.67 -93.67
CA TYR A 78 27.49 16.38 -94.69
C TYR A 78 28.81 17.13 -94.44
N GLU A 79 28.72 18.40 -94.06
CA GLU A 79 29.88 19.28 -93.93
C GLU A 79 30.66 19.05 -92.63
N GLU A 80 31.99 19.05 -92.74
CA GLU A 80 32.88 18.84 -91.59
C GLU A 80 32.84 20.03 -90.61
N LYS A 81 32.63 21.24 -91.12
CA LYS A 81 32.52 22.46 -90.29
C LYS A 81 31.30 22.41 -89.37
N ASP A 82 30.20 21.84 -89.86
CA ASP A 82 28.95 21.70 -89.13
C ASP A 82 29.03 20.56 -88.10
N LEU A 83 29.71 19.45 -88.44
CA LEU A 83 29.99 18.39 -87.46
C LEU A 83 30.73 18.90 -86.21
N ARG A 84 31.68 19.82 -86.37
CA ARG A 84 32.43 20.39 -85.24
C ARG A 84 31.56 21.22 -84.30
N ARG A 85 30.45 21.74 -84.81
CA ARG A 85 29.50 22.59 -84.08
C ARG A 85 28.15 21.89 -83.88
N LEU A 86 28.10 20.57 -83.97
CA LEU A 86 26.87 19.78 -83.99
C LEU A 86 25.94 20.05 -82.78
N SER A 87 26.50 20.34 -81.61
CA SER A 87 25.73 20.68 -80.40
C SER A 87 25.03 22.05 -80.46
N GLU A 88 25.45 22.92 -81.38
CA GLU A 88 24.91 24.27 -81.59
C GLU A 88 23.88 24.30 -82.73
N LEU A 89 23.76 23.22 -83.51
CA LEU A 89 22.87 23.15 -84.66
C LEU A 89 21.46 22.78 -84.24
N ASP A 90 20.48 23.45 -84.84
CA ASP A 90 19.08 23.05 -84.72
C ASP A 90 18.80 21.77 -85.50
N ASN A 91 17.79 21.01 -85.07
CA ASN A 91 17.36 19.78 -85.74
C ASN A 91 16.99 20.00 -87.23
N SER A 92 16.59 21.21 -87.61
CA SER A 92 16.31 21.58 -89.02
C SER A 92 17.56 21.63 -89.90
N CYS A 93 18.75 21.81 -89.30
CA CYS A 93 20.03 21.78 -89.99
C CYS A 93 20.61 20.36 -90.11
N LEU A 94 20.02 19.39 -89.42
CA LEU A 94 20.42 17.98 -89.47
C LEU A 94 19.73 17.27 -90.63
N ARG A 95 20.33 16.17 -91.09
CA ARG A 95 19.70 15.31 -92.09
C ARG A 95 18.41 14.71 -91.53
N GLY A 96 17.32 14.81 -92.28
CA GLY A 96 16.00 14.30 -91.86
C GLY A 96 16.01 12.80 -91.52
N GLU A 97 16.77 11.99 -92.26
CA GLU A 97 16.99 10.56 -91.97
C GLU A 97 17.58 10.35 -90.57
N PHE A 98 18.62 11.12 -90.21
CA PHE A 98 19.26 11.05 -88.89
C PHE A 98 18.28 11.40 -87.78
N VAL A 99 17.51 12.48 -87.95
CA VAL A 99 16.52 12.93 -86.95
C VAL A 99 15.42 11.88 -86.77
N ASN A 100 14.93 11.30 -87.87
CA ASN A 100 13.90 10.26 -87.84
C ASN A 100 14.40 8.98 -87.15
N GLU A 101 15.61 8.52 -87.48
CA GLU A 101 16.23 7.35 -86.84
C GLU A 101 16.50 7.60 -85.35
N LEU A 102 17.05 8.76 -85.00
CA LEU A 102 17.31 9.15 -83.61
C LEU A 102 16.03 9.18 -82.78
N ASN A 103 14.95 9.79 -83.30
CA ASN A 103 13.65 9.82 -82.64
C ASN A 103 13.07 8.42 -82.47
N SER A 104 13.20 7.56 -83.49
CA SER A 104 12.76 6.16 -83.42
C SER A 104 13.51 5.37 -82.34
N ILE A 105 14.84 5.56 -82.26
CA ILE A 105 15.68 4.93 -81.24
C ILE A 105 15.28 5.43 -79.85
N THR A 106 15.20 6.74 -79.64
CA THR A 106 14.82 7.33 -78.35
C THR A 106 13.43 6.84 -77.93
N HIS A 107 12.45 6.84 -78.82
CA HIS A 107 11.11 6.32 -78.52
C HIS A 107 11.16 4.83 -78.14
N SER A 108 11.93 4.02 -78.88
CA SER A 108 12.09 2.60 -78.58
C SER A 108 12.66 2.41 -77.17
N VAL A 109 13.78 3.07 -76.84
CA VAL A 109 14.44 2.97 -75.52
C VAL A 109 13.49 3.38 -74.40
N LEU A 110 12.82 4.52 -74.53
CA LEU A 110 11.91 5.02 -73.49
C LEU A 110 10.70 4.10 -73.28
N ARG A 111 10.25 3.38 -74.32
CA ARG A 111 9.14 2.43 -74.23
C ARG A 111 9.57 1.06 -73.69
N THR A 112 10.80 0.64 -73.94
CA THR A 112 11.27 -0.72 -73.61
C THR A 112 12.07 -0.80 -72.32
N VAL A 113 12.59 0.32 -71.81
CA VAL A 113 13.37 0.36 -70.57
C VAL A 113 12.56 -0.20 -69.40
N ARG A 114 13.17 -1.10 -68.64
CA ARG A 114 12.56 -1.75 -67.47
C ARG A 114 13.22 -1.24 -66.20
N PRO A 115 12.50 -1.20 -65.06
CA PRO A 115 13.11 -0.97 -63.76
C PRO A 115 14.28 -1.93 -63.54
N LYS A 116 15.40 -1.44 -62.99
CA LYS A 116 16.56 -2.28 -62.68
C LYS A 116 16.14 -3.34 -61.67
N LYS A 117 16.46 -4.60 -61.98
CA LYS A 117 16.23 -5.73 -61.09
C LYS A 117 17.53 -6.47 -60.78
N ILE A 118 17.62 -7.00 -59.56
CA ILE A 118 18.65 -7.97 -59.15
C ILE A 118 17.92 -9.09 -58.41
N TYR A 119 18.18 -10.35 -58.78
CA TYR A 119 17.44 -11.51 -58.27
C TYR A 119 15.91 -11.40 -58.39
N GLY A 120 15.41 -10.72 -59.44
CA GLY A 120 13.98 -10.52 -59.70
C GLY A 120 13.34 -9.35 -58.95
N GLU A 121 14.02 -8.79 -57.94
CA GLU A 121 13.54 -7.66 -57.13
C GLU A 121 13.89 -6.31 -57.76
N GLN A 122 12.97 -5.36 -57.70
CA GLN A 122 13.22 -4.00 -58.18
C GLN A 122 14.14 -3.24 -57.23
N ILE A 123 15.17 -2.60 -57.79
CA ILE A 123 16.13 -1.80 -57.03
C ILE A 123 15.62 -0.37 -56.90
N THR A 124 15.42 0.10 -55.66
CA THR A 124 15.08 1.49 -55.38
C THR A 124 16.31 2.40 -55.48
N GLY A 125 16.11 3.71 -55.54
CA GLY A 125 17.24 4.67 -55.56
C GLY A 125 18.19 4.52 -54.37
N ALA A 126 17.65 4.31 -53.16
CA ALA A 126 18.47 4.09 -51.97
C ALA A 126 19.27 2.78 -52.05
N MET A 127 18.65 1.69 -52.50
CA MET A 127 19.35 0.41 -52.72
C MET A 127 20.45 0.55 -53.78
N LEU A 128 20.19 1.32 -54.85
CA LEU A 128 21.18 1.57 -55.89
C LEU A 128 22.38 2.37 -55.36
N ALA A 129 22.14 3.38 -54.53
CA ALA A 129 23.21 4.18 -53.92
C ALA A 129 24.14 3.29 -53.07
N THR A 130 23.57 2.46 -52.19
CA THR A 130 24.37 1.53 -51.36
C THR A 130 25.10 0.49 -52.21
N LEU A 131 24.48 -0.04 -53.28
CA LEU A 131 25.16 -0.93 -54.22
C LEU A 131 26.36 -0.25 -54.90
N LEU A 132 26.21 1.01 -55.32
CA LEU A 132 27.28 1.78 -55.95
C LEU A 132 28.45 2.00 -54.98
N GLU A 133 28.17 2.34 -53.72
CA GLU A 133 29.19 2.46 -52.67
C GLU A 133 29.97 1.16 -52.50
N GLN A 134 29.28 0.02 -52.36
CA GLN A 134 29.91 -1.30 -52.23
C GLN A 134 30.78 -1.67 -53.44
N TYR A 135 30.32 -1.36 -54.66
CA TYR A 135 31.10 -1.61 -55.87
C TYR A 135 32.33 -0.71 -55.98
N VAL A 136 32.18 0.58 -55.68
CA VAL A 136 33.29 1.55 -55.72
C VAL A 136 34.33 1.21 -54.67
N GLU A 137 33.91 0.83 -53.46
CA GLU A 137 34.81 0.40 -52.39
C GLU A 137 35.60 -0.86 -52.78
N ALA A 138 34.93 -1.87 -53.33
CA ALA A 138 35.58 -3.08 -53.82
C ALA A 138 36.64 -2.76 -54.91
N ILE A 139 36.29 -1.93 -55.90
CA ILE A 139 37.19 -1.54 -56.99
C ILE A 139 38.40 -0.78 -56.44
N ASN A 140 38.16 0.23 -55.59
CA ASN A 140 39.23 1.05 -55.00
C ASN A 140 40.12 0.24 -54.05
N GLY A 141 39.57 -0.80 -53.42
CA GLY A 141 40.32 -1.78 -52.63
C GLY A 141 41.07 -2.83 -53.44
N GLY A 142 41.06 -2.76 -54.78
CA GLY A 142 41.74 -3.72 -55.65
C GLY A 142 41.05 -5.09 -55.78
N SER A 143 39.81 -5.19 -55.29
CA SER A 143 38.98 -6.40 -55.36
C SER A 143 37.97 -6.33 -56.51
N VAL A 144 37.53 -7.48 -57.01
CA VAL A 144 36.47 -7.55 -58.03
C VAL A 144 35.10 -7.46 -57.35
N PRO A 145 34.21 -6.52 -57.75
CA PRO A 145 32.86 -6.44 -57.20
C PRO A 145 32.07 -7.74 -57.37
N ASP A 146 31.43 -8.18 -56.28
CA ASP A 146 30.59 -9.39 -56.26
C ASP A 146 29.12 -8.96 -56.17
N ILE A 147 28.37 -9.21 -57.25
CA ILE A 147 26.95 -8.84 -57.37
C ILE A 147 26.13 -9.43 -56.23
N LYS A 148 26.40 -10.68 -55.85
CA LYS A 148 25.63 -11.39 -54.83
C LYS A 148 25.90 -10.80 -53.46
N LYS A 149 27.18 -10.68 -53.08
CA LYS A 149 27.55 -10.15 -51.75
C LYS A 149 27.08 -8.72 -51.54
N SER A 150 27.25 -7.85 -52.54
CA SER A 150 26.77 -6.47 -52.43
C SER A 150 25.25 -6.40 -52.33
N TYR A 151 24.51 -7.28 -53.02
CA TYR A 151 23.06 -7.36 -52.89
C TYR A 151 22.62 -7.88 -51.52
N ASP A 152 23.23 -8.96 -51.03
CA ASP A 152 22.94 -9.55 -49.72
C ASP A 152 23.15 -8.51 -48.61
N TYR A 153 24.26 -7.76 -48.65
CA TYR A 153 24.52 -6.65 -47.72
C TYR A 153 23.42 -5.57 -47.75
N VAL A 154 23.00 -5.15 -48.94
CA VAL A 154 21.94 -4.13 -49.10
C VAL A 154 20.59 -4.63 -48.57
N VAL A 155 20.29 -5.91 -48.74
CA VAL A 155 19.08 -6.53 -48.18
C VAL A 155 19.16 -6.55 -46.66
N GLU A 156 20.28 -7.00 -46.08
CA GLU A 156 20.49 -7.05 -44.63
C GLU A 156 20.38 -5.66 -44.00
N GLU A 157 21.06 -4.65 -44.56
CA GLU A 157 21.01 -3.28 -44.06
C GLU A 157 19.59 -2.70 -44.12
N LYS A 158 18.87 -2.96 -45.22
CA LYS A 158 17.47 -2.53 -45.34
C LYS A 158 16.56 -3.20 -44.32
N VAL A 159 16.77 -4.49 -44.04
CA VAL A 159 16.03 -5.22 -43.00
C VAL A 159 16.32 -4.66 -41.62
N ARG A 160 17.60 -4.41 -41.30
CA ARG A 160 18.02 -3.78 -40.05
C ARG A 160 17.32 -2.44 -39.82
N LEU A 161 17.34 -1.56 -40.81
CA LEU A 161 16.65 -0.26 -40.75
C LEU A 161 15.13 -0.40 -40.61
N ALA A 162 14.53 -1.43 -41.21
CA ALA A 162 13.10 -1.71 -41.06
C ALA A 162 12.75 -2.15 -39.63
N VAL A 163 13.57 -3.01 -39.01
CA VAL A 163 13.43 -3.41 -37.60
C VAL A 163 13.57 -2.20 -36.69
N GLU A 164 14.62 -1.39 -36.86
CA GLU A 164 14.85 -0.19 -36.04
C GLU A 164 13.68 0.80 -36.11
N LYS A 165 13.13 1.03 -37.31
CA LYS A 165 11.95 1.89 -37.48
C LYS A 165 10.73 1.34 -36.77
N ALA A 166 10.49 0.03 -36.85
CA ALA A 166 9.36 -0.62 -36.19
C ALA A 166 9.47 -0.55 -34.66
N LEU A 167 10.65 -0.84 -34.10
CA LEU A 167 10.92 -0.74 -32.67
C LEU A 167 10.80 0.69 -32.15
N LYS A 168 11.37 1.66 -32.88
CA LYS A 168 11.27 3.08 -32.53
C LYS A 168 9.82 3.57 -32.55
N TYR A 169 9.04 3.15 -33.54
CA TYR A 169 7.62 3.48 -33.61
C TYR A 169 6.86 2.95 -32.39
N TYR A 170 7.05 1.65 -32.09
CA TYR A 170 6.34 0.98 -31.02
C TYR A 170 6.67 1.54 -29.63
N SER A 171 7.96 1.71 -29.32
CA SER A 171 8.44 2.31 -28.07
C SER A 171 7.86 3.72 -27.86
N THR A 172 7.98 4.59 -28.86
CA THR A 172 7.43 5.97 -28.80
C THR A 172 5.92 5.97 -28.56
N LYS A 173 5.18 5.06 -29.20
CA LYS A 173 3.72 4.95 -29.03
C LYS A 173 3.34 4.52 -27.61
N LEU A 174 4.03 3.51 -27.06
CA LEU A 174 3.77 3.03 -25.70
C LEU A 174 4.15 4.08 -24.65
N GLU A 175 5.33 4.68 -24.77
CA GLU A 175 5.78 5.76 -23.87
C GLU A 175 4.79 6.93 -23.87
N SER A 176 4.35 7.37 -25.05
CA SER A 176 3.35 8.43 -25.17
C SER A 176 2.01 8.05 -24.53
N HIS A 177 1.63 6.77 -24.51
CA HIS A 177 0.38 6.32 -23.92
C HIS A 177 0.43 6.29 -22.38
N ILE A 178 1.55 5.88 -21.80
CA ILE A 178 1.72 5.85 -20.32
C ILE A 178 2.05 7.22 -19.73
N ASN A 179 2.48 8.19 -20.55
CA ASN A 179 2.77 9.57 -20.14
C ASN A 179 1.58 10.53 -20.31
N GLN A 180 0.38 10.01 -20.56
CA GLN A 180 -0.84 10.82 -20.60
C GLN A 180 -1.21 11.31 -19.19
N GLU A 181 -1.97 12.41 -19.12
CA GLU A 181 -2.45 12.98 -17.84
C GLU A 181 -3.23 11.96 -17.01
N LYS A 182 -3.97 11.06 -17.69
CA LYS A 182 -4.67 9.94 -17.07
C LYS A 182 -3.93 8.63 -17.30
N LEU A 183 -3.48 7.99 -16.23
CA LEU A 183 -2.79 6.71 -16.32
C LEU A 183 -3.75 5.60 -16.79
N PRO A 184 -3.39 4.81 -17.83
CA PRO A 184 -4.22 3.72 -18.31
C PRO A 184 -4.24 2.54 -17.32
N SER A 185 -5.26 1.68 -17.44
CA SER A 185 -5.22 0.36 -16.80
C SER A 185 -4.30 -0.58 -17.60
N LEU A 186 -3.90 -1.70 -16.98
CA LEU A 186 -3.14 -2.75 -17.69
C LEU A 186 -3.92 -3.32 -18.87
N SER A 187 -5.24 -3.50 -18.75
CA SER A 187 -6.07 -3.98 -19.86
C SER A 187 -6.05 -3.00 -21.04
N THR A 188 -6.24 -1.71 -20.78
CA THR A 188 -6.18 -0.68 -21.83
C THR A 188 -4.80 -0.59 -22.47
N LEU A 189 -3.73 -0.69 -21.68
CA LEU A 189 -2.36 -0.74 -22.21
C LEU A 189 -2.14 -1.98 -23.09
N ASN A 190 -2.65 -3.15 -22.71
CA ASN A 190 -2.53 -4.38 -23.50
C ASN A 190 -3.28 -4.27 -24.84
N ASP A 191 -4.51 -3.74 -24.84
CA ASP A 191 -5.29 -3.54 -26.06
C ASP A 191 -4.62 -2.53 -27.00
N PHE A 192 -4.05 -1.46 -26.44
CA PHE A 192 -3.30 -0.46 -27.20
C PHE A 192 -2.00 -1.05 -27.76
N SER A 193 -1.27 -1.79 -26.93
CA SER A 193 -0.04 -2.50 -27.28
C SER A 193 -0.26 -3.45 -28.45
N TRP A 194 -1.34 -4.22 -28.45
CA TRP A 194 -1.67 -5.12 -29.56
C TRP A 194 -1.85 -4.38 -30.88
N LYS A 195 -2.55 -3.23 -30.87
CA LYS A 195 -2.72 -2.39 -32.07
C LYS A 195 -1.40 -1.80 -32.55
N ALA A 196 -0.61 -1.25 -31.63
CA ALA A 196 0.71 -0.69 -31.94
C ALA A 196 1.68 -1.76 -32.48
N LYS A 197 1.61 -3.00 -31.95
CA LYS A 197 2.40 -4.15 -32.42
C LYS A 197 2.04 -4.49 -33.87
N LYS A 198 0.75 -4.51 -34.21
CA LYS A 198 0.29 -4.71 -35.60
C LYS A 198 0.83 -3.64 -36.56
N GLU A 199 0.73 -2.38 -36.18
CA GLU A 199 1.25 -1.25 -36.98
C GLU A 199 2.78 -1.30 -37.13
N ALA A 200 3.51 -1.69 -36.08
CA ALA A 200 4.96 -1.89 -36.14
C ALA A 200 5.34 -2.99 -37.15
N PHE A 201 4.58 -4.10 -37.19
CA PHE A 201 4.77 -5.14 -38.21
C PHE A 201 4.42 -4.66 -39.63
N ASP A 202 3.41 -3.81 -39.78
CA ASP A 202 3.11 -3.21 -41.09
C ASP A 202 4.26 -2.29 -41.56
N ILE A 203 4.86 -1.51 -40.65
CA ILE A 203 6.07 -0.70 -40.93
C ILE A 203 7.23 -1.60 -41.35
N TYR A 204 7.50 -2.67 -40.59
CA TYR A 204 8.54 -3.65 -40.94
C TYR A 204 8.31 -4.25 -42.33
N ARG A 205 7.08 -4.68 -42.63
CA ARG A 205 6.72 -5.27 -43.93
C ARG A 205 6.88 -4.30 -45.09
N CYS A 206 6.42 -3.06 -44.95
CA CYS A 206 6.50 -2.06 -46.02
C CYS A 206 7.93 -1.59 -46.30
N ASN A 207 8.84 -1.71 -45.32
CA ASN A 207 10.25 -1.32 -45.47
C ASN A 207 11.19 -2.50 -45.77
N GLY A 208 10.74 -3.75 -45.61
CA GLY A 208 11.51 -4.97 -45.92
C GLY A 208 11.50 -5.36 -47.41
N VAL A 209 12.42 -6.23 -47.81
CA VAL A 209 12.41 -6.93 -49.11
C VAL A 209 11.54 -8.18 -49.00
N THR A 210 10.55 -8.38 -49.85
CA THR A 210 9.46 -9.36 -49.63
C THR A 210 9.86 -10.85 -49.60
N THR A 211 11.11 -11.21 -49.94
CA THR A 211 11.39 -12.50 -50.58
C THR A 211 12.64 -13.23 -50.05
N SER A 212 13.29 -12.75 -48.99
CA SER A 212 14.51 -13.39 -48.45
C SER A 212 14.25 -14.21 -47.17
N ALA A 213 14.95 -15.33 -46.99
CA ALA A 213 15.00 -16.08 -45.72
C ALA A 213 15.50 -15.22 -44.53
N VAL A 214 16.21 -14.12 -44.83
CA VAL A 214 16.60 -13.09 -43.87
C VAL A 214 15.37 -12.44 -43.19
N HIS A 215 14.21 -12.44 -43.85
CA HIS A 215 12.98 -11.85 -43.29
C HIS A 215 12.32 -12.67 -42.19
N SER A 216 12.42 -14.01 -42.23
CA SER A 216 11.77 -14.87 -41.23
C SER A 216 12.48 -14.79 -39.89
N GLY A 217 13.82 -14.88 -39.86
CA GLY A 217 14.59 -14.78 -38.62
C GLY A 217 14.48 -13.41 -37.96
N ASN A 218 14.54 -12.33 -38.73
CA ASN A 218 14.38 -10.97 -38.19
C ASN A 218 12.96 -10.66 -37.70
N ARG A 219 11.95 -11.38 -38.21
CA ARG A 219 10.58 -11.23 -37.71
C ARG A 219 10.42 -11.78 -36.29
N GLU A 220 11.02 -12.93 -36.00
CA GLU A 220 10.99 -13.53 -34.66
C GLU A 220 11.75 -12.67 -33.65
N LEU A 221 12.92 -12.15 -34.05
CA LEU A 221 13.68 -11.20 -33.22
C LEU A 221 12.90 -9.92 -32.95
N LEU A 222 12.23 -9.37 -33.97
CA LEU A 222 11.36 -8.21 -33.81
C LEU A 222 10.22 -8.51 -32.82
N ASP A 223 9.58 -9.68 -32.92
CA ASP A 223 8.47 -10.07 -32.04
C ASP A 223 8.90 -10.14 -30.57
N ALA A 224 10.04 -10.79 -30.30
CA ALA A 224 10.62 -10.90 -28.97
C ALA A 224 10.99 -9.54 -28.37
N GLU A 225 11.56 -8.65 -29.18
CA GLU A 225 11.96 -7.31 -28.72
C GLU A 225 10.73 -6.42 -28.43
N LEU A 226 9.66 -6.53 -29.23
CA LEU A 226 8.40 -5.85 -28.96
C LEU A 226 7.77 -6.34 -27.64
N GLU A 227 7.84 -7.64 -27.35
CA GLU A 227 7.37 -8.19 -26.07
C GLU A 227 8.20 -7.71 -24.88
N ASN A 228 9.52 -7.60 -25.05
CA ASN A 228 10.41 -7.01 -24.05
C ASN A 228 10.04 -5.55 -23.75
N ILE A 229 9.89 -4.72 -24.78
CA ILE A 229 9.46 -3.32 -24.65
C ILE A 229 8.10 -3.22 -23.94
N HIS A 230 7.14 -4.09 -24.30
CA HIS A 230 5.84 -4.13 -23.65
C HIS A 230 5.96 -4.44 -22.15
N GLY A 231 6.73 -5.47 -21.78
CA GLY A 231 6.97 -5.85 -20.39
C GLY A 231 7.63 -4.75 -19.57
N LEU A 232 8.62 -4.05 -20.13
CA LEU A 232 9.26 -2.90 -19.50
C LEU A 232 8.27 -1.75 -19.28
N THR A 233 7.45 -1.45 -20.29
CA THR A 233 6.40 -0.42 -20.21
C THR A 233 5.38 -0.74 -19.11
N CYS A 234 4.94 -2.00 -18.99
CA CYS A 234 4.02 -2.42 -17.94
C CYS A 234 4.61 -2.22 -16.52
N ARG A 235 5.91 -2.50 -16.34
CA ARG A 235 6.60 -2.25 -15.06
C ARG A 235 6.70 -0.76 -14.75
N GLU A 236 7.02 0.07 -15.75
CA GLU A 236 7.09 1.52 -15.59
C GLU A 236 5.72 2.12 -15.24
N LEU A 237 4.65 1.68 -15.92
CA LEU A 237 3.27 2.06 -15.59
C LEU A 237 2.92 1.69 -14.13
N GLY A 238 3.30 0.48 -13.70
CA GLY A 238 3.11 0.03 -12.33
C GLY A 238 3.76 0.96 -11.30
N LYS A 239 5.02 1.35 -11.54
CA LYS A 239 5.76 2.29 -10.67
C LYS A 239 5.11 3.67 -10.63
N LYS A 240 4.79 4.25 -11.79
CA LYS A 240 4.09 5.57 -11.85
C LYS A 240 2.76 5.54 -11.12
N SER A 241 1.99 4.47 -11.28
CA SER A 241 0.71 4.28 -10.57
C SER A 241 0.91 4.15 -9.06
N GLU A 242 1.94 3.41 -8.62
CA GLU A 242 2.30 3.30 -7.21
C GLU A 242 2.67 4.65 -6.60
N ASP A 243 3.59 5.40 -7.23
CA ASP A 243 4.04 6.70 -6.75
C ASP A 243 2.89 7.71 -6.65
N LEU A 244 2.02 7.75 -7.67
CA LEU A 244 0.83 8.59 -7.69
C LEU A 244 -0.14 8.22 -6.56
N CYS A 245 -0.45 6.93 -6.41
CA CYS A 245 -1.40 6.46 -5.40
C CYS A 245 -0.87 6.65 -3.97
N ARG A 246 0.42 6.39 -3.73
CA ARG A 246 1.05 6.62 -2.41
C ARG A 246 1.07 8.10 -2.06
N SER A 247 1.44 8.96 -3.01
CA SER A 247 1.44 10.41 -2.81
C SER A 247 0.04 10.95 -2.52
N LEU A 248 -0.97 10.46 -3.25
CA LEU A 248 -2.37 10.80 -3.00
C LEU A 248 -2.84 10.33 -1.62
N MET A 249 -2.55 9.08 -1.24
CA MET A 249 -2.92 8.56 0.09
C MET A 249 -2.30 9.40 1.19
N LYS A 250 -1.00 9.68 1.11
CA LYS A 250 -0.31 10.53 2.09
C LYS A 250 -1.00 11.89 2.21
N LYS A 251 -1.22 12.58 1.09
CA LYS A 251 -1.92 13.87 1.06
C LYS A 251 -3.31 13.79 1.71
N LEU A 252 -4.10 12.76 1.39
CA LEU A 252 -5.44 12.60 1.94
C LEU A 252 -5.42 12.30 3.45
N PHE A 253 -4.45 11.54 3.95
CA PHE A 253 -4.31 11.32 5.39
C PHE A 253 -3.85 12.59 6.11
N ASP A 254 -2.83 13.28 5.58
CA ASP A 254 -2.32 14.54 6.15
C ASP A 254 -3.43 15.62 6.23
N GLU A 255 -4.25 15.76 5.18
CA GLU A 255 -5.38 16.71 5.15
C GLU A 255 -6.52 16.37 6.13
N ASN A 256 -6.64 15.10 6.54
CA ASN A 256 -7.68 14.64 7.46
C ASN A 256 -7.16 14.30 8.87
N GLU A 257 -5.87 14.48 9.15
CA GLU A 257 -5.22 14.12 10.41
C GLU A 257 -5.92 14.76 11.61
N ALA A 258 -6.17 16.07 11.57
CA ALA A 258 -6.86 16.78 12.63
C ALA A 258 -8.29 16.25 12.90
N GLN A 259 -9.01 15.79 11.87
CA GLN A 259 -10.34 15.19 12.06
C GLN A 259 -10.25 13.81 12.71
N PHE A 260 -9.22 13.02 12.35
CA PHE A 260 -8.97 11.74 12.99
C PHE A 260 -8.55 11.93 14.45
N GLU A 261 -7.73 12.93 14.75
CA GLU A 261 -7.35 13.27 16.13
C GLU A 261 -8.56 13.73 16.95
N LEU A 262 -9.37 14.65 16.44
CA LEU A 262 -10.59 15.13 17.12
C LEU A 262 -11.58 13.99 17.40
N ALA A 263 -11.77 13.06 16.46
CA ALA A 263 -12.62 11.89 16.66
C ALA A 263 -12.07 10.93 17.72
N MET A 264 -10.78 11.00 18.05
CA MET A 264 -10.10 10.12 19.00
C MET A 264 -9.74 10.81 20.33
N GLN A 265 -10.11 12.07 20.53
CA GLN A 265 -9.91 12.79 21.79
C GLN A 265 -10.93 12.36 22.84
N ASN A 266 -10.46 11.75 23.93
CA ASN A 266 -11.29 11.40 25.08
C ASN A 266 -11.81 12.67 25.79
N GLN A 267 -13.12 12.87 25.80
CA GLN A 267 -13.78 13.84 26.67
C GLN A 267 -14.03 13.17 28.02
N THR A 268 -13.04 13.21 28.91
CA THR A 268 -13.02 12.49 30.20
C THR A 268 -13.90 13.13 31.29
N ASN A 269 -14.94 13.87 30.95
CA ASN A 269 -15.67 14.72 31.90
C ASN A 269 -17.17 14.46 31.96
N VAL A 270 -17.63 13.29 31.51
CA VAL A 270 -19.04 12.99 31.40
C VAL A 270 -19.40 11.92 32.43
N ASP A 271 -20.39 12.23 33.27
CA ASP A 271 -21.00 11.33 34.25
C ASP A 271 -21.33 9.97 33.63
N THR A 272 -21.26 8.92 34.46
CA THR A 272 -21.17 7.51 34.06
C THR A 272 -22.24 6.99 33.10
N GLU A 273 -23.42 7.62 33.02
CA GLU A 273 -24.52 7.18 32.13
C GLU A 273 -24.33 7.54 30.65
N ASP A 274 -23.59 8.61 30.31
CA ASP A 274 -23.41 9.08 28.91
C ASP A 274 -22.08 8.65 28.28
N SER A 275 -21.18 8.02 29.05
CA SER A 275 -19.82 7.65 28.63
C SER A 275 -19.77 6.68 27.43
N VAL A 276 -20.69 5.72 27.35
CA VAL A 276 -20.76 4.77 26.23
C VAL A 276 -21.28 5.46 24.95
N GLU A 277 -22.22 6.39 25.08
CA GLU A 277 -22.79 7.11 23.95
C GLU A 277 -21.77 8.05 23.30
N VAL A 278 -20.92 8.70 24.10
CA VAL A 278 -19.78 9.49 23.60
C VAL A 278 -18.80 8.64 22.79
N LEU A 279 -18.45 7.43 23.26
CA LEU A 279 -17.57 6.51 22.53
C LEU A 279 -18.19 6.04 21.20
N LEU A 280 -19.50 5.82 21.16
CA LEU A 280 -20.23 5.48 19.93
C LEU A 280 -20.25 6.64 18.94
N GLN A 281 -20.42 7.88 19.41
CA GLN A 281 -20.37 9.07 18.55
C GLN A 281 -18.97 9.28 17.96
N GLN A 282 -17.91 9.10 18.76
CA GLN A 282 -16.52 9.15 18.30
C GLN A 282 -16.22 8.11 17.22
N ARG A 283 -16.67 6.87 17.43
CA ARG A 283 -16.60 5.79 16.43
C ARG A 283 -17.27 6.21 15.12
N ASP A 284 -18.48 6.76 15.18
CA ASP A 284 -19.25 7.15 14.00
C ASP A 284 -18.62 8.33 13.25
N MET A 285 -18.05 9.30 13.96
CA MET A 285 -17.26 10.39 13.37
C MET A 285 -16.03 9.84 12.63
N TYR A 286 -15.28 8.94 13.25
CA TYR A 286 -14.11 8.30 12.65
C TYR A 286 -14.47 7.55 11.34
N PHE A 287 -15.52 6.72 11.37
CA PHE A 287 -15.97 6.00 10.17
C PHE A 287 -16.49 6.95 9.08
N ARG A 288 -17.12 8.07 9.45
CA ARG A 288 -17.54 9.09 8.49
C ARG A 288 -16.33 9.73 7.79
N SER A 289 -15.28 10.10 8.53
CA SER A 289 -14.04 10.63 7.97
C SER A 289 -13.33 9.61 7.06
N LEU A 290 -13.24 8.34 7.49
CA LEU A 290 -12.71 7.27 6.64
C LEU A 290 -13.49 7.13 5.33
N LYS A 291 -14.83 7.17 5.38
CA LYS A 291 -15.67 7.05 4.19
C LYS A 291 -15.46 8.20 3.19
N LEU A 292 -15.22 9.42 3.69
CA LEU A 292 -14.90 10.56 2.84
C LEU A 292 -13.52 10.41 2.20
N LEU A 293 -12.52 9.96 2.96
CA LEU A 293 -11.17 9.68 2.47
C LEU A 293 -11.18 8.62 1.38
N ILE A 294 -11.90 7.51 1.57
CA ILE A 294 -12.02 6.43 0.57
C ILE A 294 -12.61 6.97 -0.73
N ARG A 295 -13.67 7.79 -0.65
CA ARG A 295 -14.29 8.40 -1.85
C ARG A 295 -13.35 9.37 -2.56
N ALA A 296 -12.56 10.14 -1.82
CA ALA A 296 -11.58 11.05 -2.39
C ALA A 296 -10.46 10.26 -3.10
N TYR A 297 -9.99 9.17 -2.49
CA TYR A 297 -9.01 8.28 -3.10
C TYR A 297 -9.58 7.60 -4.36
N GLU A 298 -10.80 7.09 -4.32
CA GLU A 298 -11.43 6.45 -5.48
C GLU A 298 -11.53 7.39 -6.69
N LYS A 299 -11.77 8.69 -6.45
CA LYS A 299 -11.83 9.72 -7.48
C LYS A 299 -10.45 10.12 -8.02
N GLY A 300 -9.45 10.23 -7.14
CA GLY A 300 -8.12 10.71 -7.50
C GLY A 300 -7.15 9.63 -8.00
N ALA A 301 -7.29 8.39 -7.51
CA ALA A 301 -6.34 7.31 -7.77
C ALA A 301 -6.49 6.71 -9.16
N GLN A 302 -5.35 6.41 -9.79
CA GLN A 302 -5.27 5.98 -11.18
C GLN A 302 -4.23 4.87 -11.39
N GLY A 303 -4.39 4.16 -12.50
CA GLY A 303 -3.48 3.09 -12.91
C GLY A 303 -3.67 1.77 -12.16
N PRO A 304 -2.84 0.76 -12.48
CA PRO A 304 -3.02 -0.61 -12.02
C PRO A 304 -2.74 -0.83 -10.52
N SER A 305 -1.95 0.01 -9.87
CA SER A 305 -1.55 -0.16 -8.47
C SER A 305 -2.61 0.33 -7.48
N LYS A 306 -3.70 0.95 -7.96
CA LYS A 306 -4.77 1.56 -7.15
C LYS A 306 -5.27 0.68 -6.02
N ALA A 307 -5.65 -0.57 -6.31
CA ALA A 307 -6.24 -1.46 -5.31
C ALA A 307 -5.21 -1.96 -4.29
N ILE A 308 -3.99 -2.25 -4.75
CA ILE A 308 -2.90 -2.78 -3.92
C ILE A 308 -2.46 -1.72 -2.91
N ILE A 309 -2.18 -0.50 -3.39
CA ILE A 309 -1.76 0.62 -2.54
C ILE A 309 -2.87 1.01 -1.56
N PHE A 310 -4.13 0.96 -1.99
CA PHE A 310 -5.25 1.18 -1.09
C PHE A 310 -5.26 0.17 0.06
N ALA A 311 -5.23 -1.12 -0.25
CA ALA A 311 -5.27 -2.18 0.76
C ALA A 311 -4.06 -2.09 1.72
N GLU A 312 -2.86 -1.88 1.18
CA GLU A 312 -1.62 -1.76 1.96
C GLU A 312 -1.67 -0.56 2.92
N VAL A 313 -1.95 0.63 2.41
CA VAL A 313 -1.91 1.85 3.23
C VAL A 313 -3.09 1.89 4.21
N MET A 314 -4.30 1.54 3.77
CA MET A 314 -5.48 1.53 4.65
C MET A 314 -5.34 0.55 5.79
N SER A 315 -4.90 -0.70 5.51
CA SER A 315 -4.73 -1.70 6.57
C SER A 315 -3.73 -1.23 7.63
N ARG A 316 -2.60 -0.65 7.20
CA ARG A 316 -1.60 -0.11 8.13
C ARG A 316 -2.11 1.09 8.93
N GLN A 317 -2.71 2.08 8.28
CA GLN A 317 -3.12 3.32 8.96
C GLN A 317 -4.30 3.10 9.90
N VAL A 318 -5.32 2.35 9.47
CA VAL A 318 -6.49 2.07 10.32
C VAL A 318 -6.09 1.26 11.55
N VAL A 319 -5.20 0.27 11.41
CA VAL A 319 -4.69 -0.49 12.54
C VAL A 319 -3.93 0.42 13.51
N ASN A 320 -3.05 1.29 13.01
CA ASN A 320 -2.32 2.24 13.85
C ASN A 320 -3.26 3.18 14.63
N HIS A 321 -4.27 3.74 13.96
CA HIS A 321 -5.27 4.59 14.62
C HIS A 321 -6.03 3.84 15.71
N ILE A 322 -6.50 2.62 15.45
CA ILE A 322 -7.21 1.80 16.43
C ILE A 322 -6.32 1.48 17.64
N VAL A 323 -5.06 1.08 17.40
CA VAL A 323 -4.12 0.78 18.48
C VAL A 323 -3.85 2.02 19.34
N ASN A 324 -3.60 3.17 18.72
CA ASN A 324 -3.37 4.43 19.44
C ASN A 324 -4.60 4.87 20.24
N TYR A 325 -5.80 4.71 19.68
CA TYR A 325 -7.05 5.00 20.36
C TYR A 325 -7.25 4.11 21.59
N VAL A 326 -7.10 2.79 21.44
CA VAL A 326 -7.22 1.81 22.53
C VAL A 326 -6.17 2.07 23.61
N HIS A 327 -4.94 2.41 23.23
CA HIS A 327 -3.89 2.75 24.18
C HIS A 327 -4.23 4.02 24.99
N THR A 328 -4.76 5.05 24.31
CA THR A 328 -5.18 6.31 24.93
C THR A 328 -6.33 6.08 25.91
N LEU A 329 -7.34 5.31 25.49
CA LEU A 329 -8.50 4.93 26.31
C LEU A 329 -8.10 4.07 27.53
N SER A 330 -7.22 3.10 27.33
CA SER A 330 -6.69 2.27 28.43
C SER A 330 -5.91 3.12 29.44
N SER A 331 -5.12 4.07 28.97
CA SER A 331 -4.35 4.98 29.82
C SER A 331 -5.26 5.89 30.63
N SER A 332 -6.32 6.45 30.04
CA SER A 332 -7.28 7.28 30.77
C SER A 332 -8.03 6.49 31.83
N PHE A 333 -8.53 5.30 31.50
CA PHE A 333 -9.20 4.44 32.49
C PHE A 333 -8.26 4.03 33.62
N LYS A 334 -6.98 3.78 33.34
CA LYS A 334 -5.98 3.47 34.37
C LYS A 334 -5.83 4.62 35.37
N VAL A 335 -5.73 5.86 34.88
CA VAL A 335 -5.65 7.06 35.74
C VAL A 335 -6.91 7.20 36.60
N GLU A 336 -8.09 6.96 36.02
CA GLU A 336 -9.36 7.07 36.73
C GLU A 336 -9.56 5.98 37.80
N ILE A 337 -9.09 4.75 37.53
CA ILE A 337 -9.02 3.66 38.51
C ILE A 337 -8.07 4.02 39.65
N GLU A 338 -6.89 4.57 39.35
CA GLU A 338 -5.90 4.99 40.37
C GLU A 338 -6.47 6.10 41.26
N ASN A 339 -7.15 7.09 40.66
CA ASN A 339 -7.85 8.16 41.37
C ASN A 339 -8.95 7.61 42.28
N SER A 340 -9.76 6.66 41.78
CA SER A 340 -10.82 6.03 42.56
C SER A 340 -10.24 5.19 43.72
N ARG A 341 -9.15 4.44 43.48
CA ARG A 341 -8.43 3.71 44.53
C ARG A 341 -7.87 4.65 45.60
N SER A 342 -7.32 5.80 45.21
CA SER A 342 -6.84 6.81 46.16
C SER A 342 -7.97 7.35 47.03
N LYS A 343 -9.15 7.61 46.45
CA LYS A 343 -10.35 8.02 47.20
C LYS A 343 -10.79 6.93 48.19
N ILE A 344 -10.84 5.67 47.75
CA ILE A 344 -11.20 4.53 48.62
C ILE A 344 -10.21 4.41 49.79
N SER A 345 -8.90 4.47 49.52
CA SER A 345 -7.88 4.38 50.57
C SER A 345 -7.98 5.51 51.61
N LYS A 346 -8.35 6.72 51.20
CA LYS A 346 -8.62 7.83 52.14
C LYS A 346 -9.81 7.52 53.05
N ILE A 347 -10.91 7.04 52.48
CA ILE A 347 -12.11 6.66 53.24
C ILE A 347 -11.82 5.49 54.19
N GLU A 348 -11.06 4.48 53.75
CA GLU A 348 -10.64 3.36 54.59
C GLU A 348 -9.78 3.82 55.78
N ALA A 349 -8.86 4.77 55.56
CA ALA A 349 -8.05 5.35 56.63
C ALA A 349 -8.91 6.15 57.64
N GLU A 350 -9.87 6.93 57.15
CA GLU A 350 -10.83 7.65 58.00
C GLU A 350 -11.68 6.67 58.83
N LEU A 351 -12.18 5.58 58.22
CA LEU A 351 -12.92 4.52 58.92
C LEU A 351 -12.07 3.82 59.98
N MET A 352 -10.80 3.55 59.71
CA MET A 352 -9.89 2.91 60.67
C MET A 352 -9.64 3.81 61.89
N LEU A 353 -9.50 5.12 61.67
CA LEU A 353 -9.32 6.09 62.76
C LEU A 353 -10.58 6.14 63.64
N LEU A 354 -11.75 6.26 63.00
CA LEU A 354 -13.05 6.31 63.68
C LEU A 354 -13.34 5.02 64.45
N SER A 355 -13.00 3.86 63.88
CA SER A 355 -13.13 2.56 64.57
C SER A 355 -12.24 2.49 65.82
N LYS A 356 -11.01 3.03 65.75
CA LYS A 356 -10.11 3.05 66.90
C LYS A 356 -10.61 3.97 68.00
N GLU A 357 -11.16 5.13 67.64
CA GLU A 357 -11.82 6.04 68.58
C GLU A 357 -13.00 5.35 69.27
N LEU A 358 -13.85 4.66 68.49
CA LEU A 358 -14.97 3.89 69.02
C LEU A 358 -14.54 2.77 69.98
N ASP A 359 -13.50 2.00 69.63
CA ASP A 359 -12.97 0.93 70.49
C ASP A 359 -12.38 1.47 71.79
N GLN A 360 -11.72 2.63 71.73
CA GLN A 360 -11.19 3.31 72.91
C GLN A 360 -12.32 3.79 73.83
N GLU A 361 -13.35 4.44 73.27
CA GLU A 361 -14.51 4.91 74.01
C GLU A 361 -15.28 3.74 74.65
N LYS A 362 -15.45 2.64 73.90
CA LYS A 362 -16.07 1.41 74.40
C LYS A 362 -15.28 0.77 75.54
N SER A 363 -13.95 0.71 75.43
CA SER A 363 -13.07 0.18 76.48
C SER A 363 -13.14 1.02 77.75
N GLN A 364 -13.20 2.34 77.60
CA GLN A 364 -13.33 3.26 78.71
C GLN A 364 -14.69 3.12 79.40
N HIS A 365 -15.78 3.00 78.63
CA HIS A 365 -17.11 2.70 79.16
C HIS A 365 -17.18 1.36 79.91
N ILE A 366 -16.49 0.32 79.43
CA ILE A 366 -16.42 -0.98 80.13
C ILE A 366 -15.70 -0.82 81.47
N ALA A 367 -14.54 -0.16 81.50
CA ALA A 367 -13.77 0.07 82.72
C ALA A 367 -14.55 0.90 83.75
N ASP A 368 -15.25 1.95 83.31
CA ASP A 368 -16.12 2.75 84.18
C ASP A 368 -17.29 1.92 84.72
N ASN A 369 -17.87 1.04 83.91
CA ASN A 369 -18.95 0.15 84.34
C ASN A 369 -18.47 -0.88 85.38
N GLU A 370 -17.29 -1.49 85.20
CA GLU A 370 -16.68 -2.38 86.20
C GLU A 370 -16.41 -1.67 87.53
N ARG A 371 -15.92 -0.42 87.46
CA ARG A 371 -15.66 0.42 88.64
C ARG A 371 -16.96 0.78 89.37
N ASN A 372 -18.00 1.13 88.63
CA ASN A 372 -19.32 1.39 89.17
C ASN A 372 -19.91 0.13 89.81
N GLN A 373 -19.77 -1.03 89.18
CA GLN A 373 -20.23 -2.32 89.74
C GLN A 373 -19.52 -2.64 91.05
N SER A 374 -18.19 -2.49 91.12
CA SER A 374 -17.43 -2.67 92.37
C SER A 374 -17.90 -1.72 93.48
N THR A 375 -18.25 -0.47 93.12
CA THR A 375 -18.79 0.51 94.07
C THR A 375 -20.17 0.09 94.59
N ILE A 376 -21.03 -0.44 93.71
CA ILE A 376 -22.35 -0.98 94.08
C ILE A 376 -22.22 -2.20 95.00
N ASP A 377 -21.26 -3.09 94.73
CA ASP A 377 -21.02 -4.28 95.56
C ASP A 377 -20.56 -3.87 96.97
N THR A 378 -19.67 -2.87 97.06
CA THR A 378 -19.17 -2.34 98.34
C THR A 378 -20.30 -1.70 99.15
N LEU A 379 -21.09 -0.82 98.52
CA LEU A 379 -22.26 -0.20 99.16
C LEU A 379 -23.32 -1.23 99.57
N SER A 380 -23.49 -2.30 98.81
CA SER A 380 -24.42 -3.39 99.16
C SER A 380 -23.94 -4.15 100.39
N SER A 381 -22.63 -4.37 100.55
CA SER A 381 -22.03 -4.92 101.77
C SER A 381 -22.26 -4.00 102.97
N ASP A 382 -22.00 -2.69 102.82
CA ASP A 382 -22.19 -1.71 103.88
C ASP A 382 -23.67 -1.64 104.31
N VAL A 383 -24.61 -1.70 103.36
CA VAL A 383 -26.05 -1.75 103.65
C VAL A 383 -26.44 -3.05 104.35
N HIS A 384 -25.81 -4.17 104.02
CA HIS A 384 -26.04 -5.45 104.69
C HIS A 384 -25.57 -5.39 106.15
N ASP A 385 -24.37 -4.89 106.39
CA ASP A 385 -23.80 -4.74 107.74
C ASP A 385 -24.62 -3.77 108.59
N LEU A 386 -25.09 -2.66 108.02
CA LEU A 386 -25.97 -1.72 108.72
C LEU A 386 -27.33 -2.32 109.05
N LYS A 387 -27.90 -3.18 108.19
CA LYS A 387 -29.15 -3.90 108.49
C LYS A 387 -28.96 -4.89 109.62
N GLN A 388 -27.86 -5.65 109.61
CA GLN A 388 -27.54 -6.61 110.68
C GLN A 388 -27.38 -5.90 112.03
N ASN A 389 -26.63 -4.80 112.05
CA ASN A 389 -26.46 -3.97 113.26
C ASN A 389 -27.79 -3.40 113.78
N LEU A 390 -28.71 -3.03 112.88
CA LEU A 390 -30.03 -2.55 113.27
C LEU A 390 -30.86 -3.67 113.91
N GLU A 391 -30.79 -4.89 113.36
CA GLU A 391 -31.49 -6.06 113.86
C GLU A 391 -31.01 -6.47 115.26
N ASP A 392 -29.69 -6.45 115.47
CA ASP A 392 -29.04 -6.70 116.77
C ASP A 392 -29.39 -5.62 117.81
N ALA A 393 -29.51 -4.35 117.39
CA ALA A 393 -29.94 -3.28 118.28
C ALA A 393 -31.42 -3.42 118.69
N THR A 394 -32.29 -3.87 117.77
CA THR A 394 -33.70 -4.12 118.09
C THR A 394 -33.91 -5.30 119.03
N THR A 395 -33.17 -6.39 118.89
CA THR A 395 -33.25 -7.54 119.82
C THR A 395 -32.81 -7.13 121.22
N LEU A 396 -31.70 -6.40 121.36
CA LEU A 396 -31.24 -5.87 122.65
C LEU A 396 -32.25 -4.91 123.30
N ALA A 397 -32.92 -4.07 122.50
CA ALA A 397 -33.97 -3.19 122.99
C ALA A 397 -35.19 -3.96 123.52
N THR A 398 -35.57 -5.07 122.87
CA THR A 398 -36.68 -5.91 123.35
C THR A 398 -36.36 -6.67 124.65
N GLU A 399 -35.12 -7.13 124.81
CA GLU A 399 -34.67 -7.81 126.04
C GLU A 399 -34.59 -6.86 127.24
N THR A 400 -34.09 -5.63 127.02
CA THR A 400 -34.05 -4.59 128.06
C THR A 400 -35.46 -4.13 128.46
N GLN A 401 -36.40 -4.07 127.52
CA GLN A 401 -37.79 -3.75 127.81
C GLN A 401 -38.51 -4.86 128.60
N ALA A 402 -38.18 -6.13 128.34
CA ALA A 402 -38.73 -7.27 129.08
C ALA A 402 -38.23 -7.32 130.53
N THR A 403 -36.93 -7.07 130.75
CA THR A 403 -36.32 -7.04 132.09
C THR A 403 -36.84 -5.87 132.94
N LEU A 404 -37.09 -4.70 132.34
CA LEU A 404 -37.67 -3.56 133.06
C LEU A 404 -39.10 -3.84 133.54
N LYS A 405 -39.92 -4.53 132.73
CA LYS A 405 -41.30 -4.93 133.12
C LYS A 405 -41.29 -5.86 134.33
N TRP A 406 -40.42 -6.86 134.34
CA TRP A 406 -40.31 -7.81 135.45
C TRP A 406 -39.88 -7.15 136.76
N SER A 407 -38.93 -6.21 136.69
CA SER A 407 -38.51 -5.41 137.86
C SER A 407 -39.65 -4.56 138.43
N HIS A 408 -40.47 -3.95 137.58
CA HIS A 408 -41.58 -3.10 137.99
C HIS A 408 -42.68 -3.90 138.74
N GLU A 409 -43.00 -5.10 138.27
CA GLU A 409 -43.99 -5.98 138.92
C GLU A 409 -43.54 -6.45 140.32
N ASN A 410 -42.24 -6.75 140.49
CA ASN A 410 -41.68 -7.14 141.79
C ASN A 410 -41.71 -6.01 142.82
N ILE A 411 -41.41 -4.77 142.41
CA ILE A 411 -41.44 -3.61 143.33
C ILE A 411 -42.88 -3.34 143.82
N MET A 412 -43.87 -3.50 142.95
CA MET A 412 -45.29 -3.35 143.30
C MET A 412 -45.75 -4.40 144.33
N GLN A 413 -45.29 -5.65 144.24
CA GLN A 413 -45.63 -6.69 145.22
C GLN A 413 -45.03 -6.39 146.61
N LEU A 414 -43.77 -5.94 146.66
CA LEU A 414 -43.09 -5.59 147.91
C LEU A 414 -43.74 -4.40 148.64
N GLN A 415 -44.21 -3.38 147.92
CA GLN A 415 -44.94 -2.26 148.52
C GLN A 415 -46.26 -2.69 149.18
N LYS A 416 -46.95 -3.67 148.60
CA LYS A 416 -48.21 -4.19 149.14
C LYS A 416 -48.01 -4.99 150.43
N GLN A 417 -46.87 -5.69 150.55
CA GLN A 417 -46.50 -6.47 151.74
C GLN A 417 -46.13 -5.58 152.93
N LEU A 418 -45.45 -4.47 152.66
CA LEU A 418 -45.04 -3.48 153.67
C LEU A 418 -46.23 -2.76 154.33
N GLU A 419 -47.30 -2.51 153.57
CA GLU A 419 -48.51 -1.85 154.10
C GLU A 419 -49.31 -2.77 155.04
N ILE A 420 -49.26 -4.09 154.82
CA ILE A 420 -49.91 -5.10 155.66
C ILE A 420 -49.21 -5.23 157.01
N GLU A 421 -47.87 -5.29 157.02
CA GLU A 421 -47.10 -5.35 158.28
C GLU A 421 -47.28 -4.10 159.14
N ARG A 422 -47.38 -2.92 158.50
CA ARG A 422 -47.57 -1.65 159.20
C ARG A 422 -48.90 -1.58 159.97
N GLN A 423 -49.98 -2.15 159.43
CA GLN A 423 -51.28 -2.21 160.11
C GLN A 423 -51.28 -3.19 161.30
N SER A 424 -50.51 -4.28 161.22
CA SER A 424 -50.37 -5.27 162.31
C SER A 424 -49.69 -4.70 163.56
N VAL A 425 -48.66 -3.87 163.38
CA VAL A 425 -47.92 -3.24 164.49
C VAL A 425 -48.76 -2.17 165.21
N GLU A 426 -49.66 -1.50 164.49
CA GLU A 426 -50.55 -0.48 165.06
C GLU A 426 -51.63 -1.10 165.97
N THR A 427 -52.07 -2.33 165.68
CA THR A 427 -53.03 -3.07 166.50
C THR A 427 -52.44 -3.61 167.81
N GLU A 428 -51.18 -4.04 167.81
CA GLU A 428 -50.48 -4.53 169.01
C GLU A 428 -50.16 -3.41 170.02
N ARG A 429 -49.97 -2.17 169.55
CA ARG A 429 -49.77 -1.01 170.43
C ARG A 429 -51.03 -0.63 171.22
N LYS A 430 -52.23 -0.83 170.68
CA LYS A 430 -53.49 -0.50 171.36
C LYS A 430 -53.86 -1.49 172.47
N THR A 431 -53.57 -2.78 172.28
CA THR A 431 -53.86 -3.82 173.27
C THR A 431 -52.92 -3.75 174.48
N ASN A 432 -51.65 -3.38 174.28
CA ASN A 432 -50.67 -3.28 175.36
C ASN A 432 -50.94 -2.09 176.30
N SER A 433 -51.51 -1.00 175.78
CA SER A 433 -51.85 0.19 176.57
C SER A 433 -53.06 -0.02 177.50
N GLN A 434 -53.96 -0.97 177.20
CA GLN A 434 -55.15 -1.28 178.00
C GLN A 434 -54.85 -2.24 179.17
N LEU A 435 -53.81 -3.07 179.07
CA LEU A 435 -53.40 -4.00 180.12
C LEU A 435 -52.61 -3.32 181.26
N GLN A 436 -51.92 -2.21 180.98
CA GLN A 436 -51.18 -1.45 182.00
C GLN A 436 -52.08 -0.62 182.93
N GLU A 437 -53.27 -0.18 182.49
CA GLU A 437 -54.22 0.55 183.36
C GLU A 437 -54.96 -0.38 184.34
N HIS A 438 -55.15 -1.66 184.01
CA HIS A 438 -55.90 -2.59 184.85
C HIS A 438 -55.10 -3.13 186.06
N VAL A 439 -53.77 -3.08 186.01
CA VAL A 439 -52.87 -3.53 187.10
C VAL A 439 -52.73 -2.47 188.20
N LEU A 440 -52.82 -1.17 187.87
CA LEU A 440 -52.70 -0.07 188.84
C LEU A 440 -53.98 0.20 189.67
N SER A 441 -55.11 -0.43 189.32
CA SER A 441 -56.40 -0.22 189.99
C SER A 441 -56.68 -1.18 191.17
N CYS A 442 -56.00 -2.33 191.26
CA CYS A 442 -56.32 -3.34 192.28
C CYS A 442 -55.44 -3.31 193.54
N GLU A 443 -54.41 -2.44 193.60
CA GLU A 443 -53.53 -2.30 194.77
C GLU A 443 -53.99 -1.24 195.79
N ARG A 444 -55.20 -0.67 195.68
CA ARG A 444 -55.70 0.40 196.59
C ARG A 444 -56.79 0.01 197.61
N ASP A 445 -57.26 -1.24 197.66
CA ASP A 445 -58.29 -1.68 198.62
C ASP A 445 -57.74 -2.56 199.78
N ILE A 446 -56.52 -2.29 200.22
CA ILE A 446 -56.03 -2.66 201.57
C ILE A 446 -55.64 -1.36 202.25
N ASP A 447 -56.63 -0.68 202.82
CA ASP A 447 -56.55 0.06 204.11
C ASP A 447 -57.92 0.72 204.42
N ALA A 448 -58.88 -0.13 204.80
CA ALA A 448 -59.93 0.09 205.82
C ALA A 448 -60.61 -1.24 206.18
#